data_AF-A0A5D2VU91-F1
#
_entry.id   AF-A0A5D2VU91-F1
#
_cell.length_a   1.000
_cell.length_b   1.000
_cell.length_c   1.000
_cell.angle_alpha   90.00
_cell.angle_beta   90.00
_cell.angle_gamma   90.00
#
_symmetry.space_group_name_H-M   'P 1'
#
loop_
_entity.id
_entity.type
_entity.pdbx_description
1 polymer ?
#
loop_
_entity_poly.entity_id
_entity_poly.type
_entity_poly.pdbx_seq_one_letter_code
_entity_poly.pdbx_strand_id
1 'polypeptide(L)'
;MSQRNEKPLGEEGTDDPIPPLQVDLKINDIVGNGISGMLYKWVNYGKGWKPRWFVLQDGVLSYYKINGPDKILVSQETEKGCKVIGEKSRRIISRHRDSFSNNSLTNRKPFGEIHLEVSTFRQSKSHDKRFSIFTGTKMLHLRAESQDDREAWMEALQAVKDMFHRVFHSKIVAPMVDKVAISTEKLRQRLVQEGLDSATIEDSEQIMRNEFATLQKKLVLLKQKQWLLIDILQQLEVYVMKMRKKHSIFKN
;
A
#
# COMPACT_ATOMS: atom_id res chain seq x y z
N MET A 1 -8.38 1.65 69.38
CA MET A 1 -8.60 0.21 69.22
C MET A 1 -9.54 0.00 68.05
N SER A 2 -9.12 -0.78 67.04
CA SER A 2 -9.96 -1.64 66.17
C SER A 2 -11.13 -0.98 65.37
N GLN A 3 -11.32 -1.13 64.06
CA GLN A 3 -10.98 -2.21 63.13
C GLN A 3 -10.95 -1.69 61.67
N ARG A 4 -10.09 -2.29 60.85
CA ARG A 4 -10.16 -2.28 59.38
C ARG A 4 -11.41 -3.04 58.93
N ASN A 5 -12.04 -2.60 57.85
CA ASN A 5 -12.83 -3.47 56.98
C ASN A 5 -12.46 -3.18 55.51
N GLU A 6 -11.88 -4.20 54.86
CA GLU A 6 -11.77 -4.33 53.41
C GLU A 6 -12.95 -5.14 52.86
N LYS A 7 -13.40 -4.82 51.63
CA LYS A 7 -13.94 -5.72 50.56
C LYS A 7 -14.73 -4.91 49.51
N PRO A 8 -14.94 -5.41 48.27
CA PRO A 8 -13.94 -5.71 47.24
C PRO A 8 -14.27 -5.03 45.89
N LEU A 9 -13.31 -5.09 44.96
CA LEU A 9 -13.47 -4.73 43.53
C LEU A 9 -14.61 -5.51 42.86
N GLY A 10 -15.47 -4.80 42.15
CA GLY A 10 -16.35 -5.35 41.11
C GLY A 10 -16.07 -4.63 39.81
N GLU A 11 -15.33 -5.29 38.91
CA GLU A 11 -15.23 -4.91 37.49
C GLU A 11 -16.46 -5.49 36.77
N GLU A 12 -17.36 -4.62 36.32
CA GLU A 12 -18.43 -4.98 35.40
C GLU A 12 -17.90 -4.84 33.96
N GLY A 13 -17.79 -5.97 33.28
CA GLY A 13 -17.48 -6.06 31.86
C GLY A 13 -18.69 -5.68 31.01
N THR A 14 -18.50 -4.71 30.12
CA THR A 14 -19.36 -4.51 28.94
C THR A 14 -18.62 -5.07 27.72
N ASP A 15 -19.11 -6.19 27.23
CA ASP A 15 -18.73 -6.81 25.95
C ASP A 15 -19.24 -5.91 24.81
N ASP A 16 -18.41 -4.95 24.38
CA ASP A 16 -18.61 -4.30 23.09
C ASP A 16 -17.91 -5.11 21.99
N PRO A 17 -18.58 -5.40 20.85
CA PRO A 17 -17.95 -6.09 19.74
C PRO A 17 -16.80 -5.24 19.20
N ILE A 18 -15.58 -5.77 19.29
CA ILE A 18 -14.39 -5.20 18.65
C ILE A 18 -14.72 -5.01 17.16
N PRO A 19 -14.71 -3.77 16.63
CA PRO A 19 -14.97 -3.54 15.22
C PRO A 19 -13.91 -4.27 14.41
N PRO A 20 -14.25 -4.90 13.27
CA PRO A 20 -13.25 -5.48 12.39
C PRO A 20 -12.23 -4.39 12.06
N LEU A 21 -10.97 -4.64 12.45
CA LEU A 21 -9.83 -3.75 12.26
C LEU A 21 -9.84 -3.26 10.80
N GLN A 22 -10.24 -2.00 10.63
CA GLN A 22 -10.37 -1.33 9.35
C GLN A 22 -9.01 -1.33 8.66
N VAL A 23 -8.87 -2.20 7.67
CA VAL A 23 -7.73 -2.25 6.76
C VAL A 23 -7.71 -1.01 5.84
N ASP A 24 -8.73 -0.16 5.91
CA ASP A 24 -8.93 1.03 5.08
C ASP A 24 -8.32 2.33 5.62
N LEU A 25 -7.71 2.33 6.82
CA LEU A 25 -7.44 3.57 7.57
C LEU A 25 -5.97 4.04 7.70
N LYS A 26 -5.08 3.80 6.73
CA LYS A 26 -3.75 4.48 6.75
C LYS A 26 -3.16 4.94 5.42
N ILE A 27 -3.96 5.00 4.35
CA ILE A 27 -3.52 5.65 3.09
C ILE A 27 -3.88 7.15 3.11
N ASN A 28 -4.95 7.51 3.80
CA ASN A 28 -5.55 8.85 3.75
C ASN A 28 -4.84 9.90 4.63
N ASP A 29 -4.08 9.50 5.67
CA ASP A 29 -3.65 10.42 6.73
C ASP A 29 -2.44 11.31 6.40
N ILE A 30 -1.74 11.07 5.28
CA ILE A 30 -0.54 11.87 4.91
C ILE A 30 -0.73 12.60 3.57
N VAL A 31 -1.67 12.14 2.73
CA VAL A 31 -1.84 12.63 1.34
C VAL A 31 -3.32 12.90 1.00
N GLY A 32 -4.22 13.04 1.98
CA GLY A 32 -5.65 13.21 1.70
C GLY A 32 -6.20 12.09 0.79
N ASN A 33 -7.24 12.37 0.00
CA ASN A 33 -7.85 11.42 -0.93
C ASN A 33 -6.94 11.00 -2.11
N GLY A 34 -5.69 11.48 -2.19
CA GLY A 34 -4.73 11.14 -3.24
C GLY A 34 -4.05 12.35 -3.87
N ILE A 35 -3.35 12.14 -4.98
CA ILE A 35 -2.63 13.18 -5.71
C ILE A 35 -3.19 13.24 -7.13
N SER A 36 -3.48 14.44 -7.63
CA SER A 36 -3.98 14.58 -8.99
C SER A 36 -3.36 15.74 -9.73
N GLY A 37 -3.44 15.71 -11.06
CA GLY A 37 -2.91 16.77 -11.88
C GLY A 37 -2.71 16.37 -13.33
N MET A 38 -2.35 17.34 -14.14
CA MET A 38 -2.20 17.19 -15.57
C MET A 38 -0.76 16.82 -15.92
N LEU A 39 -0.60 15.73 -16.68
CA LEU A 39 0.68 15.34 -17.27
C LEU A 39 0.50 15.08 -18.75
N TYR A 40 1.59 15.14 -19.49
CA TYR A 40 1.62 14.73 -20.89
C TYR A 40 2.10 13.29 -20.99
N LYS A 41 1.30 12.45 -21.62
CA LYS A 41 1.63 11.06 -21.93
C LYS A 41 2.11 10.94 -23.38
N TRP A 42 3.24 10.29 -23.61
CA TRP A 42 3.63 9.89 -24.96
C TRP A 42 2.69 8.78 -25.47
N VAL A 43 2.20 8.94 -26.69
CA VAL A 43 1.30 7.96 -27.32
C VAL A 43 2.05 7.15 -28.37
N ASN A 44 2.42 7.76 -29.49
CA ASN A 44 3.21 7.16 -30.56
C ASN A 44 3.83 8.27 -31.42
N TYR A 45 4.70 7.92 -32.37
CA TYR A 45 5.38 8.90 -33.24
C TYR A 45 4.41 9.83 -33.99
N GLY A 46 3.24 9.33 -34.43
CA GLY A 46 2.26 10.15 -35.15
C GLY A 46 1.43 11.10 -34.27
N LYS A 47 1.10 10.71 -33.03
CA LYS A 47 0.24 11.50 -32.12
C LYS A 47 1.02 12.30 -31.09
N GLY A 48 2.27 11.92 -30.83
CA GLY A 48 3.18 12.57 -29.88
C GLY A 48 2.68 12.57 -28.44
N TRP A 49 2.97 13.68 -27.74
CA TRP A 49 2.56 13.93 -26.37
C TRP A 49 1.09 14.38 -26.30
N LYS A 50 0.28 13.72 -25.48
CA LYS A 50 -1.12 14.09 -25.24
C LYS A 50 -1.35 14.44 -23.77
N PRO A 51 -2.04 15.56 -23.47
CA PRO A 51 -2.38 15.89 -22.10
C PRO A 51 -3.41 14.88 -21.57
N ARG A 52 -3.21 14.44 -20.33
CA ARG A 52 -4.10 13.53 -19.60
C ARG A 52 -4.17 13.99 -18.15
N TRP A 53 -5.34 13.83 -17.56
CA TRP A 53 -5.49 14.00 -16.11
C TRP A 53 -5.03 12.71 -15.44
N PHE A 54 -4.12 12.81 -14.49
CA PHE A 54 -3.63 11.70 -13.72
C PHE A 54 -4.14 11.83 -12.28
N VAL A 55 -4.50 10.69 -11.70
CA VAL A 55 -4.89 10.54 -10.31
C VAL A 55 -4.09 9.38 -9.76
N LEU A 56 -3.35 9.64 -8.68
CA LEU A 56 -2.63 8.67 -7.90
C LEU A 56 -3.39 8.47 -6.60
N GLN A 57 -3.99 7.30 -6.43
CA GLN A 57 -4.79 6.95 -5.27
C GLN A 57 -4.57 5.47 -4.95
N ASP A 58 -4.40 5.14 -3.67
CA ASP A 58 -4.29 3.76 -3.18
C ASP A 58 -3.24 2.90 -3.92
N GLY A 59 -2.13 3.50 -4.35
CA GLY A 59 -1.08 2.80 -5.10
C GLY A 59 -1.36 2.54 -6.57
N VAL A 60 -2.48 3.06 -7.08
CA VAL A 60 -2.84 2.99 -8.49
C VAL A 60 -2.72 4.38 -9.10
N LEU A 61 -1.96 4.48 -10.19
CA LEU A 61 -1.91 5.66 -11.03
C LEU A 61 -2.87 5.49 -12.20
N SER A 62 -4.02 6.14 -12.11
CA SER A 62 -5.07 6.15 -13.12
C SER A 62 -4.98 7.40 -13.98
N TYR A 63 -5.29 7.29 -15.28
CA TYR A 63 -5.28 8.44 -16.17
C TYR A 63 -6.50 8.51 -17.09
N TYR A 64 -6.95 9.75 -17.34
CA TYR A 64 -8.21 10.05 -17.98
C TYR A 64 -8.02 10.96 -19.19
N LYS A 65 -8.90 10.81 -20.18
CA LYS A 65 -9.00 11.78 -21.28
C LYS A 65 -9.60 13.07 -20.75
N ILE A 66 -9.05 14.21 -21.17
CA ILE A 66 -9.63 15.55 -20.88
C ILE A 66 -10.21 16.21 -22.15
N ASN A 67 -10.15 15.51 -23.29
CA ASN A 67 -10.72 15.94 -24.56
C ASN A 67 -11.41 14.74 -25.23
N GLY A 68 -12.40 15.02 -26.08
CA GLY A 68 -13.15 14.02 -26.82
C GLY A 68 -14.43 13.53 -26.10
N PRO A 69 -15.08 12.49 -26.64
CA PRO A 69 -16.37 11.99 -26.13
C PRO A 69 -16.26 11.38 -24.72
N ASP A 70 -15.17 10.67 -24.42
CA ASP A 70 -14.94 10.05 -23.10
C ASP A 70 -14.15 10.97 -22.14
N LYS A 71 -14.30 12.29 -22.26
CA LYS A 71 -13.57 13.22 -21.39
C LYS A 71 -14.16 13.23 -19.99
N ILE A 72 -13.31 13.33 -18.98
CA ILE A 72 -13.77 13.61 -17.61
C ILE A 72 -13.95 15.12 -17.41
N LEU A 73 -14.92 15.47 -16.56
CA LEU A 73 -14.99 16.81 -15.98
C LEU A 73 -14.09 16.84 -14.74
N VAL A 74 -13.16 17.79 -14.72
CA VAL A 74 -12.23 18.02 -13.61
C VAL A 74 -12.69 19.29 -12.89
N SER A 75 -13.20 19.15 -11.66
CA SER A 75 -13.71 20.27 -10.85
C SER A 75 -13.18 20.18 -9.42
N GLN A 76 -13.29 21.28 -8.68
CA GLN A 76 -12.81 21.37 -7.29
C GLN A 76 -13.52 20.36 -6.39
N GLU A 77 -14.79 20.04 -6.70
CA GLU A 77 -15.56 19.06 -5.94
C GLU A 77 -15.10 17.63 -6.15
N THR A 78 -14.68 17.30 -7.37
CA THR A 78 -14.30 15.91 -7.68
C THR A 78 -12.87 15.58 -7.27
N GLU A 79 -12.06 16.60 -7.01
CA GLU A 79 -10.72 16.47 -6.46
C GLU A 79 -10.69 16.94 -4.99
N LYS A 80 -11.85 16.98 -4.31
CA LYS A 80 -11.95 17.28 -2.87
C LYS A 80 -11.04 16.32 -2.10
N GLY A 81 -10.08 16.88 -1.36
CA GLY A 81 -9.11 16.12 -0.59
C GLY A 81 -7.88 15.64 -1.35
N CYS A 82 -7.80 15.79 -2.68
CA CYS A 82 -6.60 15.43 -3.45
C CYS A 82 -5.59 16.59 -3.49
N LYS A 83 -4.30 16.29 -3.30
CA LYS A 83 -3.22 17.26 -3.55
C LYS A 83 -3.05 17.45 -5.06
N VAL A 84 -3.36 18.65 -5.55
CA VAL A 84 -3.25 18.98 -6.98
C VAL A 84 -1.84 19.49 -7.33
N ILE A 85 -1.15 18.81 -8.24
CA ILE A 85 0.17 19.20 -8.76
C ILE A 85 0.04 19.99 -10.06
N GLY A 86 0.75 21.12 -10.15
CA GLY A 86 0.89 21.94 -11.34
C GLY A 86 -0.12 23.07 -11.48
N GLU A 87 0.37 24.22 -11.90
CA GLU A 87 -0.40 25.45 -12.06
C GLU A 87 -1.50 25.30 -13.12
N LYS A 88 -1.21 24.63 -14.25
CA LYS A 88 -2.24 24.34 -15.26
C LYS A 88 -3.36 23.43 -14.73
N SER A 89 -3.05 22.51 -13.83
CA SER A 89 -4.05 21.66 -13.18
C SER A 89 -5.00 22.50 -12.32
N ARG A 90 -4.46 23.42 -11.53
CA ARG A 90 -5.23 24.36 -10.69
C ARG A 90 -6.14 25.26 -11.54
N ARG A 91 -5.64 25.75 -12.68
CA ARG A 91 -6.43 26.56 -13.63
C ARG A 91 -7.56 25.78 -14.31
N ILE A 92 -7.37 24.49 -14.61
CA ILE A 92 -8.44 23.66 -15.17
C ILE A 92 -9.55 23.49 -14.14
N ILE A 93 -9.18 23.19 -12.89
CA ILE A 93 -10.12 23.05 -11.77
C ILE A 93 -10.90 24.34 -11.52
N SER A 94 -10.22 25.49 -11.49
CA SER A 94 -10.87 26.78 -11.19
C SER A 94 -11.83 27.23 -12.29
N ARG A 95 -11.57 26.90 -13.55
CA ARG A 95 -12.47 27.22 -14.69
C ARG A 95 -13.78 26.44 -14.65
N HIS A 96 -13.81 25.30 -13.98
CA HIS A 96 -15.00 24.44 -13.88
C HIS A 96 -15.66 24.51 -12.49
N ARG A 97 -15.43 25.61 -11.74
CA ARG A 97 -15.99 25.83 -10.41
C ARG A 97 -17.53 25.97 -10.41
N ASP A 98 -18.10 26.51 -11.49
CA ASP A 98 -19.53 26.88 -11.55
C ASP A 98 -20.38 25.93 -12.42
N SER A 99 -19.78 24.87 -12.98
CA SER A 99 -20.49 23.89 -13.80
C SER A 99 -21.06 22.75 -12.94
N PHE A 100 -22.08 23.05 -12.14
CA PHE A 100 -22.86 22.04 -11.43
C PHE A 100 -23.72 21.26 -12.42
N SER A 101 -23.24 20.08 -12.82
CA SER A 101 -24.09 19.06 -13.45
C SER A 101 -24.13 17.84 -12.54
N ASN A 102 -25.28 17.62 -11.91
CA ASN A 102 -25.53 16.52 -10.95
C ASN A 102 -25.39 15.11 -11.57
N ASN A 103 -25.12 14.99 -12.87
CA ASN A 103 -25.07 13.72 -13.60
C ASN A 103 -23.64 13.23 -13.94
N SER A 104 -22.57 13.97 -13.62
CA SER A 104 -21.20 13.59 -14.05
C SER A 104 -20.39 12.77 -13.02
N LEU A 105 -20.92 12.53 -11.81
CA LEU A 105 -20.18 11.78 -10.78
C LEU A 105 -20.07 10.28 -11.08
N THR A 106 -20.90 9.74 -11.97
CA THR A 106 -21.11 8.29 -12.10
C THR A 106 -20.35 7.61 -13.23
N ASN A 107 -19.64 8.35 -14.10
CA ASN A 107 -19.00 7.76 -15.29
C ASN A 107 -17.53 8.12 -15.48
N ARG A 108 -16.77 8.17 -14.38
CA ARG A 108 -15.31 8.34 -14.39
C ARG A 108 -14.61 7.02 -14.71
N LYS A 109 -14.70 6.56 -15.96
CA LYS A 109 -13.92 5.38 -16.39
C LYS A 109 -12.47 5.79 -16.71
N PRO A 110 -11.46 5.22 -16.02
CA PRO A 110 -10.07 5.49 -16.36
C PRO A 110 -9.74 4.92 -17.74
N PHE A 111 -8.95 5.68 -18.51
CA PHE A 111 -8.47 5.21 -19.81
C PHE A 111 -7.36 4.16 -19.64
N GLY A 112 -6.64 4.23 -18.52
CA GLY A 112 -5.75 3.16 -18.09
C GLY A 112 -5.31 3.37 -16.65
N GLU A 113 -4.89 2.27 -16.05
CA GLU A 113 -4.49 2.16 -14.66
C GLU A 113 -3.13 1.49 -14.56
N ILE A 114 -2.36 1.90 -13.57
CA ILE A 114 -0.99 1.42 -13.35
C ILE A 114 -0.80 1.14 -11.87
N HIS A 115 -0.57 -0.13 -11.53
CA HIS A 115 -0.22 -0.53 -10.17
C HIS A 115 1.25 -0.20 -9.88
N LEU A 116 1.47 0.65 -8.88
CA LEU A 116 2.81 1.14 -8.56
C LEU A 116 3.67 0.14 -7.79
N GLU A 117 3.05 -0.85 -7.15
CA GLU A 117 3.72 -1.86 -6.31
C GLU A 117 4.85 -2.59 -7.07
N VAL A 118 4.62 -2.91 -8.34
CA VAL A 118 5.58 -3.60 -9.22
C VAL A 118 6.23 -2.67 -10.25
N SER A 119 6.02 -1.36 -10.11
CA SER A 119 6.51 -0.37 -11.08
C SER A 119 7.88 0.19 -10.70
N THR A 120 8.70 0.50 -11.70
CA THR A 120 9.98 1.20 -11.52
C THR A 120 9.95 2.58 -12.17
N PHE A 121 10.46 3.59 -11.46
CA PHE A 121 10.49 4.96 -11.92
C PHE A 121 11.86 5.32 -12.49
N ARG A 122 11.89 5.98 -13.65
CA ARG A 122 13.11 6.48 -14.29
C ARG A 122 12.99 7.96 -14.55
N GLN A 123 13.93 8.72 -14.01
CA GLN A 123 14.08 10.13 -14.31
C GLN A 123 15.03 10.30 -15.50
N SER A 124 14.68 11.19 -16.42
CA SER A 124 15.61 11.58 -17.48
C SER A 124 16.59 12.61 -16.93
N LYS A 125 17.89 12.33 -16.98
CA LYS A 125 18.94 13.29 -16.56
C LYS A 125 19.09 14.47 -17.51
N SER A 126 18.74 14.28 -18.79
CA SER A 126 18.91 15.28 -19.85
C SER A 126 17.66 16.13 -20.09
N HIS A 127 16.51 15.73 -19.54
CA HIS A 127 15.26 16.47 -19.67
C HIS A 127 14.62 16.67 -18.30
N ASP A 128 14.77 17.89 -17.80
CA ASP A 128 14.23 18.44 -16.56
C ASP A 128 12.72 18.20 -16.34
N LYS A 129 11.94 17.97 -17.41
CA LYS A 129 10.48 17.75 -17.32
C LYS A 129 10.02 16.33 -17.58
N ARG A 130 10.90 15.42 -18.01
CA ARG A 130 10.52 14.06 -18.46
C ARG A 130 10.89 12.99 -17.46
N PHE A 131 9.97 12.04 -17.29
CA PHE A 131 10.18 10.83 -16.52
C PHE A 131 9.45 9.66 -17.16
N SER A 132 9.72 8.45 -16.71
CA SER A 132 9.10 7.24 -17.25
C SER A 132 8.81 6.24 -16.16
N ILE A 133 7.66 5.58 -16.28
CA ILE A 133 7.20 4.54 -15.37
C ILE A 133 7.21 3.23 -16.13
N PHE A 134 7.91 2.23 -15.59
CA PHE A 134 7.96 0.90 -16.18
C PHE A 134 7.19 -0.09 -15.31
N THR A 135 6.17 -0.69 -15.89
CA THR A 135 5.17 -1.55 -15.22
C THR A 135 5.46 -3.05 -15.41
N GLY A 136 6.73 -3.40 -15.63
CA GLY A 136 7.16 -4.78 -15.98
C GLY A 136 6.94 -5.13 -17.45
N THR A 137 5.80 -4.76 -18.02
CA THR A 137 5.44 -5.09 -19.43
C THR A 137 5.41 -3.86 -20.33
N LYS A 138 5.13 -2.68 -19.78
CA LYS A 138 4.98 -1.45 -20.56
C LYS A 138 5.80 -0.32 -19.95
N MET A 139 6.44 0.46 -20.82
CA MET A 139 7.08 1.72 -20.46
C MET A 139 6.13 2.88 -20.80
N LEU A 140 5.77 3.65 -19.78
CA LEU A 140 4.99 4.87 -19.90
C LEU A 140 5.92 6.08 -19.83
N HIS A 141 6.03 6.84 -20.91
CA HIS A 141 6.76 8.11 -20.89
C HIS A 141 5.84 9.26 -20.55
N LEU A 142 6.23 10.03 -19.53
CA LEU A 142 5.51 11.16 -18.97
C LEU A 142 6.35 12.43 -19.03
N ARG A 143 5.66 13.56 -19.15
CA ARG A 143 6.26 14.89 -19.09
C ARG A 143 5.39 15.81 -18.25
N ALA A 144 6.01 16.48 -17.28
CA ALA A 144 5.38 17.54 -16.48
C ALA A 144 5.48 18.90 -17.17
N GLU A 145 4.82 19.92 -16.63
CA GLU A 145 4.86 21.28 -17.19
C GLU A 145 6.12 22.05 -16.76
N SER A 146 6.50 21.91 -15.49
CA SER A 146 7.73 22.44 -14.90
C SER A 146 8.62 21.33 -14.34
N GLN A 147 9.86 21.68 -13.99
CA GLN A 147 10.76 20.80 -13.25
C GLN A 147 10.21 20.51 -11.85
N ASP A 148 9.70 21.54 -11.17
CA ASP A 148 9.12 21.42 -9.83
C ASP A 148 7.92 20.46 -9.83
N ASP A 149 7.07 20.52 -10.86
CA ASP A 149 5.95 19.59 -11.01
C ASP A 149 6.45 18.16 -11.21
N ARG A 150 7.52 17.97 -11.98
CA ARG A 150 8.14 16.64 -12.15
C ARG A 150 8.63 16.12 -10.80
N GLU A 151 9.31 16.95 -10.03
CA GLU A 151 9.87 16.58 -8.74
C GLU A 151 8.76 16.23 -7.75
N ALA A 152 7.70 17.04 -7.68
CA ALA A 152 6.52 16.76 -6.86
C ALA A 152 5.84 15.43 -7.26
N TRP A 153 5.71 15.15 -8.57
CA TRP A 153 5.15 13.87 -9.04
C TRP A 153 6.06 12.69 -8.72
N MET A 154 7.38 12.84 -8.84
CA MET A 154 8.34 11.78 -8.53
C MET A 154 8.39 11.48 -7.03
N GLU A 155 8.39 12.51 -6.20
CA GLU A 155 8.32 12.39 -4.73
C GLU A 155 7.04 11.68 -4.31
N ALA A 156 5.90 12.09 -4.85
CA ALA A 156 4.60 11.46 -4.65
C ALA A 156 4.60 9.96 -4.98
N LEU A 157 5.08 9.61 -6.18
CA LEU A 157 5.15 8.22 -6.64
C LEU A 157 6.07 7.38 -5.74
N GLN A 158 7.20 7.94 -5.31
CA GLN A 158 8.14 7.26 -4.43
C GLN A 158 7.58 7.08 -3.01
N ALA A 159 6.94 8.11 -2.44
CA ALA A 159 6.34 8.05 -1.12
C ALA A 159 5.26 6.96 -1.01
N VAL A 160 4.41 6.86 -2.04
CA VAL A 160 3.40 5.80 -2.13
C VAL A 160 4.07 4.44 -2.22
N LYS A 161 5.09 4.27 -3.08
CA LYS A 161 5.83 3.01 -3.19
C LYS A 161 6.49 2.60 -1.87
N ASP A 162 7.14 3.53 -1.18
CA ASP A 162 7.78 3.29 0.11
C ASP A 162 6.77 2.93 1.20
N MET A 163 5.57 3.51 1.15
CA MET A 163 4.47 3.14 2.05
C MET A 163 4.05 1.69 1.83
N PHE A 164 3.90 1.21 0.58
CA PHE A 164 3.65 -0.21 0.32
C PHE A 164 4.76 -1.07 0.92
N HIS A 165 6.02 -0.75 0.68
CA HIS A 165 7.14 -1.48 1.27
C HIS A 165 7.07 -1.52 2.80
N ARG A 166 6.74 -0.41 3.46
CA ARG A 166 6.58 -0.35 4.92
C ARG A 166 5.38 -1.16 5.44
N VAL A 167 4.23 -1.14 4.75
CA VAL A 167 3.04 -1.91 5.13
C VAL A 167 3.25 -3.41 4.90
N PHE A 168 3.93 -3.81 3.83
CA PHE A 168 4.36 -5.20 3.64
C PHE A 168 5.36 -5.61 4.71
N HIS A 169 6.33 -4.75 5.03
CA HIS A 169 7.31 -5.03 6.07
C HIS A 169 6.64 -5.13 7.45
N SER A 170 5.71 -4.25 7.80
CA SER A 170 4.99 -4.31 9.08
C SER A 170 4.04 -5.50 9.18
N LYS A 171 3.34 -5.89 8.10
CA LYS A 171 2.51 -7.10 8.07
C LYS A 171 3.34 -8.39 8.17
N ILE A 172 4.61 -8.37 7.76
CA ILE A 172 5.52 -9.52 7.91
C ILE A 172 6.21 -9.52 9.29
N VAL A 173 6.55 -8.34 9.83
CA VAL A 173 7.30 -8.18 11.09
C VAL A 173 6.40 -8.22 12.32
N ALA A 174 5.17 -7.68 12.28
CA ALA A 174 4.26 -7.71 13.42
C ALA A 174 3.91 -9.14 13.88
N PRO A 175 3.67 -10.13 12.99
CA PRO A 175 3.44 -11.51 13.41
C PRO A 175 4.70 -12.25 13.89
N MET A 176 5.91 -11.68 13.75
CA MET A 176 7.13 -12.31 14.27
C MET A 176 7.29 -12.16 15.79
N VAL A 177 6.56 -11.21 16.40
CA VAL A 177 6.71 -10.87 17.83
C VAL A 177 5.60 -11.46 18.70
N ASP A 178 4.44 -11.78 18.13
CA ASP A 178 3.36 -12.41 18.88
C ASP A 178 3.64 -13.90 19.07
N LYS A 179 4.13 -14.23 20.28
CA LYS A 179 4.23 -15.59 20.79
C LYS A 179 2.80 -16.13 20.99
N VAL A 180 2.20 -16.69 19.94
CA VAL A 180 0.91 -17.36 20.02
C VAL A 180 1.03 -18.51 21.03
N ALA A 181 0.42 -18.36 22.21
CA ALA A 181 0.40 -19.39 23.24
C ALA A 181 -0.79 -20.33 22.98
N ILE A 182 -0.52 -21.64 22.94
CA ILE A 182 -1.59 -22.65 22.87
C ILE A 182 -2.09 -22.95 24.28
N SER A 183 -3.42 -22.87 24.45
CA SER A 183 -4.11 -23.36 25.65
C SER A 183 -4.45 -24.84 25.50
N THR A 184 -4.06 -25.65 26.49
CA THR A 184 -4.43 -27.08 26.62
C THR A 184 -5.68 -27.29 27.49
N GLU A 185 -6.34 -26.22 27.93
CA GLU A 185 -7.40 -26.27 28.95
C GLU A 185 -8.60 -27.15 28.53
N LYS A 186 -9.04 -27.04 27.27
CA LYS A 186 -10.13 -27.86 26.75
C LYS A 186 -9.77 -29.35 26.68
N LEU A 187 -8.52 -29.67 26.36
CA LEU A 187 -8.02 -31.04 26.35
C LEU A 187 -8.03 -31.61 27.77
N ARG A 188 -7.50 -30.84 28.73
CA ARG A 188 -7.47 -31.20 30.14
C ARG A 188 -8.87 -31.49 30.69
N GLN A 189 -9.84 -30.61 30.43
CA GLN A 189 -11.24 -30.78 30.89
C GLN A 189 -11.87 -32.08 30.37
N ARG A 190 -11.65 -32.41 29.10
CA ARG A 190 -12.12 -33.67 28.50
C ARG A 190 -11.48 -34.88 29.16
N LEU A 191 -10.15 -34.87 29.35
CA LEU A 191 -9.44 -36.02 29.89
C LEU A 191 -9.78 -36.28 31.38
N VAL A 192 -10.06 -35.21 32.15
CA VAL A 192 -10.57 -35.32 33.53
C VAL A 192 -11.97 -35.93 33.55
N GLN A 193 -12.86 -35.55 32.60
CA GLN A 193 -14.21 -36.12 32.51
C GLN A 193 -14.21 -37.61 32.19
N GLU A 194 -13.22 -38.09 31.43
CA GLU A 194 -13.03 -39.52 31.12
C GLU A 194 -12.38 -40.31 32.28
N GLY A 195 -12.08 -39.65 33.41
CA GLY A 195 -11.55 -40.29 34.62
C GLY A 195 -10.08 -40.71 34.51
N LEU A 196 -9.30 -40.07 33.63
CA LEU A 196 -7.88 -40.40 33.44
C LEU A 196 -7.01 -39.87 34.59
N ASP A 197 -5.92 -40.58 34.86
CA ASP A 197 -4.96 -40.19 35.90
C ASP A 197 -4.22 -38.90 35.54
N SER A 198 -3.89 -38.11 36.57
CA SER A 198 -3.21 -36.82 36.41
C SER A 198 -1.88 -36.94 35.68
N ALA A 199 -1.14 -38.04 35.84
CA ALA A 199 0.15 -38.23 35.17
C ALA A 199 -0.03 -38.42 33.65
N THR A 200 -1.08 -39.12 33.23
CA THR A 200 -1.39 -39.33 31.79
C THR A 200 -1.88 -38.04 31.13
N ILE A 201 -2.62 -37.22 31.88
CA ILE A 201 -3.08 -35.90 31.41
C ILE A 201 -1.88 -34.96 31.20
N GLU A 202 -0.95 -34.92 32.16
CA GLU A 202 0.25 -34.08 32.08
C GLU A 202 1.16 -34.50 30.93
N ASP A 203 1.37 -35.81 30.72
CA ASP A 203 2.14 -36.32 29.58
C ASP A 203 1.49 -35.93 28.23
N SER A 204 0.16 -36.05 28.13
CA SER A 204 -0.59 -35.65 26.94
C SER A 204 -0.47 -34.15 26.64
N GLU A 205 -0.56 -33.29 27.67
CA GLU A 205 -0.32 -31.86 27.54
C GLU A 205 1.12 -31.56 27.10
N GLN A 206 2.10 -32.27 27.66
CA GLN A 206 3.50 -32.09 27.35
C GLN A 206 3.82 -32.48 25.89
N ILE A 207 3.26 -33.58 25.39
CA ILE A 207 3.36 -33.98 23.98
C ILE A 207 2.82 -32.88 23.07
N MET A 208 1.60 -32.37 23.35
CA MET A 208 1.00 -31.29 22.56
C MET A 208 1.86 -30.02 22.55
N ARG A 209 2.41 -29.63 23.71
CA ARG A 209 3.31 -28.48 23.83
C ARG A 209 4.61 -28.68 23.05
N ASN A 210 5.20 -29.88 23.09
CA ASN A 210 6.43 -30.22 22.38
C ASN A 210 6.23 -30.22 20.84
N GLU A 211 5.14 -30.83 20.37
CA GLU A 211 4.77 -30.84 18.95
C GLU A 211 4.53 -29.42 18.45
N PHE A 212 3.77 -28.62 19.21
CA PHE A 212 3.54 -27.23 18.85
C PHE A 212 4.84 -26.41 18.82
N ALA A 213 5.72 -26.56 19.81
CA ALA A 213 7.01 -25.89 19.82
C ALA A 213 7.85 -26.26 18.58
N THR A 214 7.76 -27.50 18.11
CA THR A 214 8.40 -27.95 16.88
C THR A 214 7.80 -27.29 15.63
N LEU A 215 6.47 -27.20 15.55
CA LEU A 215 5.78 -26.48 14.46
C LEU A 215 6.11 -24.99 14.47
N GLN A 216 6.14 -24.36 15.64
CA GLN A 216 6.50 -22.95 15.81
C GLN A 216 7.92 -22.69 15.29
N LYS A 217 8.89 -23.55 15.63
CA LYS A 217 10.27 -23.46 15.09
C LYS A 217 10.29 -23.54 13.56
N LYS A 218 9.54 -24.49 12.97
CA LYS A 218 9.45 -24.63 11.49
C LYS A 218 8.83 -23.39 10.84
N LEU A 219 7.78 -22.83 11.45
CA LEU A 219 7.11 -21.63 10.94
C LEU A 219 8.04 -20.42 10.98
N VAL A 220 8.75 -20.21 12.08
CA VAL A 220 9.76 -19.14 12.19
C VAL A 220 10.84 -19.30 11.13
N LEU A 221 11.36 -20.52 10.93
CA LEU A 221 12.36 -20.79 9.90
C LEU A 221 11.82 -20.48 8.48
N LEU A 222 10.60 -20.90 8.16
CA LEU A 222 9.97 -20.61 6.87
C LEU A 222 9.80 -19.10 6.66
N LYS A 223 9.41 -18.37 7.71
CA LYS A 223 9.29 -16.91 7.67
C LYS A 223 10.65 -16.22 7.47
N GLN A 224 11.71 -16.70 8.11
CA GLN A 224 13.07 -16.21 7.88
C GLN A 224 13.53 -16.46 6.43
N LYS A 225 13.26 -17.65 5.88
CA LYS A 225 13.55 -17.96 4.47
C LYS A 225 12.78 -17.05 3.52
N GLN A 226 11.49 -16.80 3.79
CA GLN A 226 10.68 -15.87 3.03
C GLN A 226 11.27 -14.45 3.05
N TRP A 227 11.72 -13.98 4.21
CA TRP A 227 12.38 -12.67 4.35
C TRP A 227 13.65 -12.58 3.51
N LEU A 228 14.52 -13.60 3.58
CA LEU A 228 15.74 -13.65 2.77
C LEU A 228 15.45 -13.62 1.27
N LEU A 229 14.44 -14.34 0.80
CA LEU A 229 14.03 -14.32 -0.62
C LEU A 229 13.59 -12.92 -1.06
N ILE A 230 12.83 -12.21 -0.22
CA ILE A 230 12.39 -10.84 -0.51
C ILE A 230 13.59 -9.90 -0.58
N ASP A 231 14.54 -10.01 0.35
CA ASP A 231 15.77 -9.21 0.33
C ASP A 231 16.59 -9.47 -0.95
N ILE A 232 16.78 -10.73 -1.33
CA ILE A 232 17.48 -11.10 -2.56
C ILE A 232 16.78 -10.51 -3.79
N LEU A 233 15.44 -10.58 -3.86
CA LEU A 233 14.70 -9.97 -4.97
C LEU A 233 14.95 -8.46 -5.07
N GLN A 234 14.97 -7.75 -3.93
CA GLN A 234 15.29 -6.32 -3.90
C GLN A 234 16.72 -6.03 -4.38
N GLN A 235 17.70 -6.82 -3.92
CA GLN A 235 19.09 -6.69 -4.37
C GLN A 235 19.22 -6.94 -5.87
N LEU A 236 18.51 -7.94 -6.40
CA LEU A 236 18.48 -8.24 -7.83
C LEU A 236 17.82 -7.11 -8.64
N GLU A 237 16.74 -6.51 -8.17
CA GLU A 237 16.13 -5.33 -8.81
C GLU A 237 17.13 -4.18 -8.92
N VAL A 238 17.84 -3.87 -7.83
CA VAL A 238 18.88 -2.84 -7.80
C VAL A 238 20.05 -3.20 -8.72
N TYR A 239 20.47 -4.46 -8.75
CA TYR A 239 21.54 -4.93 -9.64
C TYR A 239 21.14 -4.81 -11.11
N VAL A 240 19.93 -5.25 -11.48
CA VAL A 240 19.38 -5.10 -12.82
C VAL A 240 19.29 -3.62 -13.22
N MET A 241 18.92 -2.73 -12.30
CA MET A 241 18.97 -1.28 -12.53
C MET A 241 20.39 -0.80 -12.83
N LYS A 242 21.40 -1.23 -12.05
CA LYS A 242 22.81 -0.85 -12.25
C LYS A 242 23.36 -1.39 -13.57
N MET A 243 23.08 -2.64 -13.92
CA MET A 243 23.53 -3.26 -15.17
C MET A 243 22.90 -2.62 -16.41
N ARG A 244 21.61 -2.28 -16.34
CA ARG A 244 20.92 -1.55 -17.41
C ARG A 244 21.46 -0.12 -17.58
N LYS A 245 21.90 0.53 -16.49
CA LYS A 245 22.63 1.82 -16.58
C LYS A 245 23.97 1.66 -17.28
N LYS A 246 24.77 0.65 -16.92
CA LYS A 246 26.07 0.38 -17.58
C LYS A 246 25.89 0.12 -19.09
N HIS A 247 24.95 -0.75 -19.48
CA HIS A 247 24.68 -1.02 -20.90
C HIS A 247 24.22 0.21 -21.70
N SER A 248 23.56 1.19 -21.05
CA SER A 248 23.17 2.44 -21.71
C SER A 248 24.33 3.42 -21.88
N ILE A 249 25.42 3.26 -21.11
CA ILE A 249 26.63 4.09 -21.21
C ILE A 249 27.56 3.56 -22.32
N PHE A 250 27.60 2.25 -22.55
CA PHE A 250 28.40 1.61 -23.61
C PHE A 250 27.74 1.63 -25.00
N LYS A 251 26.59 2.30 -25.17
CA LYS A 251 25.87 2.44 -26.46
C LYS A 251 25.90 3.86 -27.04
N ASN A 252 26.72 4.74 -26.48
CA ASN A 252 27.02 6.06 -27.06
C ASN A 252 28.47 6.11 -27.51
#